data_AF-A0A821L3Y4-F1
#
_entry.id   AF-A0A821L3Y4-F1
#
_cell.length_a   1.000
_cell.length_b   1.000
_cell.length_c   1.000
_cell.angle_alpha   90.00
_cell.angle_beta   90.00
_cell.angle_gamma   90.00
#
_symmetry.space_group_name_H-M   'P 1'
#
loop_
_entity.id
_entity.type
_entity.pdbx_description
1 polymer ?
#
loop_
_entity_poly.entity_id
_entity_poly.type
_entity_poly.pdbx_seq_one_letter_code
_entity_poly.pdbx_strand_id
1 'polypeptide(L)'
;MTIAHDELSSTLMLNEVQLSNTEILYLAECLQNKEHMNREDALNTIAELEHFYSVLKNTNLEMSVPSPMVDKAWHQHILNTKMYNIFSRQHFGLEILHHLPFWSGNTGNMEDIWGVDGEPSLLDMYNAIVVMFGFENVNKTVWLMDEDDLNRFL
;
A
#
# COMPACT_ATOMS: atom_id res chain seq x y z
N MET A 1 -45.01 -12.52 -5.73
CA MET A 1 -44.38 -11.27 -6.18
C MET A 1 -42.99 -11.28 -5.55
N THR A 2 -42.05 -11.89 -6.27
CA THR A 2 -40.72 -12.22 -5.76
C THR A 2 -39.77 -11.21 -6.38
N ILE A 3 -39.26 -10.29 -5.57
CA ILE A 3 -38.22 -9.35 -6.02
C ILE A 3 -36.93 -10.16 -6.08
N ALA A 4 -36.35 -10.18 -7.27
CA ALA A 4 -35.13 -10.90 -7.60
C ALA A 4 -33.96 -10.35 -6.77
N HIS A 5 -33.28 -11.24 -6.06
CA HIS A 5 -32.03 -11.00 -5.33
C HIS A 5 -30.81 -10.97 -6.29
N ASP A 6 -30.99 -10.47 -7.51
CA ASP A 6 -30.11 -10.74 -8.65
C ASP A 6 -29.43 -9.48 -9.22
N GLU A 7 -29.16 -8.47 -8.38
CA GLU A 7 -28.49 -7.22 -8.80
C GLU A 7 -27.26 -6.81 -7.94
N LEU A 8 -26.58 -7.76 -7.28
CA LEU A 8 -25.35 -7.45 -6.53
C LEU A 8 -24.15 -8.37 -6.83
N SER A 9 -24.17 -9.12 -7.93
CA SER A 9 -23.04 -9.95 -8.37
C SER A 9 -22.46 -9.48 -9.70
N SER A 10 -22.36 -8.16 -9.88
CA SER A 10 -21.41 -7.60 -10.84
C SER A 10 -20.04 -7.64 -10.17
N THR A 11 -19.33 -8.76 -10.33
CA THR A 11 -17.90 -8.84 -10.04
C THR A 11 -17.23 -7.70 -10.79
N LEU A 12 -16.94 -6.60 -10.09
CA LEU A 12 -16.09 -5.54 -10.61
C LEU A 12 -14.81 -6.24 -11.07
N MET A 13 -14.50 -6.17 -12.37
CA MET A 13 -13.18 -6.55 -12.86
C MET A 13 -12.20 -5.52 -12.30
N LEU A 14 -11.74 -5.75 -11.07
CA LEU A 14 -10.83 -4.86 -10.37
C LEU A 14 -9.50 -4.86 -11.14
N ASN A 15 -9.00 -3.67 -11.44
CA ASN A 15 -7.72 -3.52 -12.11
C ASN A 15 -6.61 -3.69 -11.08
N GLU A 16 -6.21 -4.93 -10.85
CA GLU A 16 -5.04 -5.24 -10.03
C GLU A 16 -3.78 -4.62 -10.66
N VAL A 17 -2.96 -4.01 -9.82
CA VAL A 17 -1.66 -3.47 -10.19
C VAL A 17 -0.62 -4.53 -9.89
N GLN A 18 0.15 -4.90 -10.91
CA GLN A 18 1.28 -5.80 -10.78
C GLN A 18 2.55 -5.10 -11.24
N LEU A 19 3.59 -5.16 -10.42
CA LEU A 19 4.92 -4.69 -10.72
C LEU A 19 5.62 -5.69 -11.64
N SER A 20 6.46 -5.20 -12.54
CA SER A 20 7.28 -6.08 -13.36
C SER A 20 8.34 -6.79 -12.51
N ASN A 21 8.85 -7.93 -13.00
CA ASN A 21 9.98 -8.62 -12.37
C ASN A 21 11.20 -7.70 -12.14
N THR A 22 11.40 -6.70 -13.01
CA THR A 22 12.51 -5.76 -12.86
C THR A 22 12.30 -4.81 -11.68
N GLU A 23 11.06 -4.33 -11.50
CA GLU A 23 10.67 -3.52 -10.34
C GLU A 23 10.78 -4.32 -9.04
N ILE A 24 10.26 -5.56 -9.04
CA ILE A 24 10.31 -6.45 -7.87
C ILE A 24 11.77 -6.71 -7.44
N LEU A 25 12.66 -7.02 -8.39
CA LEU A 25 14.07 -7.27 -8.09
C LEU A 25 14.77 -6.01 -7.54
N TYR A 26 14.51 -4.85 -8.14
CA TYR A 26 15.07 -3.57 -7.70
C TYR A 26 14.60 -3.20 -6.29
N LEU A 27 13.28 -3.32 -6.02
CA LEU A 27 12.71 -3.00 -4.73
C LEU A 27 13.21 -3.97 -3.65
N ALA A 28 13.26 -5.26 -3.95
CA ALA A 28 13.75 -6.26 -3.00
C ALA A 28 15.21 -5.98 -2.62
N GLU A 29 16.06 -5.60 -3.59
CA GLU A 29 17.45 -5.21 -3.32
C GLU A 29 17.52 -3.96 -2.43
N CYS A 30 16.69 -2.94 -2.70
CA CYS A 30 16.66 -1.71 -1.91
C CYS A 30 16.18 -1.96 -0.48
N LEU A 31 15.11 -2.72 -0.29
CA LEU A 31 14.55 -3.05 1.03
C LEU A 31 15.55 -3.88 1.86
N GLN A 32 16.25 -4.83 1.25
CA GLN A 32 17.27 -5.62 1.96
C GLN A 32 18.50 -4.76 2.34
N ASN A 33 18.99 -3.93 1.42
CA ASN A 33 20.25 -3.21 1.62
C ASN A 33 20.12 -1.91 2.42
N LYS A 34 18.99 -1.20 2.29
CA LYS A 34 18.78 0.13 2.88
C LYS A 34 17.86 0.10 4.10
N GLU A 35 16.83 -0.75 4.06
CA GLU A 35 15.85 -0.89 5.15
C GLU A 35 16.14 -2.13 6.02
N HIS A 36 17.21 -2.87 5.72
CA HIS A 36 17.68 -4.05 6.45
C HIS A 36 16.64 -5.18 6.61
N MET A 37 15.65 -5.24 5.71
CA MET A 37 14.67 -6.32 5.71
C MET A 37 15.32 -7.64 5.29
N ASN A 38 14.89 -8.76 5.86
CA ASN A 38 15.22 -10.05 5.26
C ASN A 38 14.47 -10.23 3.93
N ARG A 39 14.87 -11.23 3.14
CA ARG A 39 14.30 -11.46 1.80
C ARG A 39 12.78 -11.71 1.83
N GLU A 40 12.30 -12.45 2.82
CA GLU A 40 10.88 -12.80 2.92
C GLU A 40 10.04 -11.55 3.22
N ASP A 41 10.46 -10.75 4.19
CA ASP A 41 9.78 -9.50 4.55
C ASP A 41 9.80 -8.48 3.42
N ALA A 42 10.92 -8.38 2.68
CA ALA A 42 11.00 -7.53 1.50
C ALA A 42 9.99 -7.95 0.42
N LEU A 43 9.88 -9.25 0.13
CA LEU A 43 8.94 -9.75 -0.87
C LEU A 43 7.48 -9.59 -0.42
N ASN A 44 7.19 -9.85 0.85
CA ASN A 44 5.87 -9.62 1.43
C ASN A 44 5.48 -8.14 1.35
N THR A 45 6.40 -7.24 1.67
CA THR A 45 6.17 -5.79 1.59
C THR A 45 5.89 -5.34 0.16
N ILE A 46 6.58 -5.91 -0.84
CA ILE A 46 6.34 -5.60 -2.26
C ILE A 46 4.96 -6.08 -2.71
N ALA A 47 4.54 -7.28 -2.28
CA ALA A 47 3.20 -7.78 -2.59
C ALA A 47 2.11 -6.87 -1.98
N GLU A 48 2.30 -6.39 -0.75
CA GLU A 48 1.37 -5.44 -0.13
C GLU A 48 1.40 -4.05 -0.77
N LEU A 49 2.53 -3.65 -1.36
CA LEU A 49 2.60 -2.44 -2.17
C LEU A 49 1.77 -2.56 -3.46
N GLU A 50 1.73 -3.73 -4.10
CA GLU A 50 0.85 -4.03 -5.24
C GLU A 50 -0.64 -3.96 -4.84
N HIS A 51 -1.00 -4.51 -3.68
CA HIS A 51 -2.34 -4.38 -3.13
C HIS A 51 -2.71 -2.91 -2.87
N PHE A 52 -1.80 -2.15 -2.27
CA PHE A 52 -1.99 -0.72 -2.02
C PHE A 52 -2.21 0.07 -3.31
N TYR A 53 -1.39 -0.15 -4.33
CA TYR A 53 -1.59 0.48 -5.65
C TYR A 53 -2.91 0.06 -6.31
N SER A 54 -3.34 -1.18 -6.12
CA SER A 54 -4.62 -1.66 -6.61
C SER A 54 -5.79 -0.92 -5.95
N VAL A 55 -5.72 -0.67 -4.64
CA VAL A 55 -6.68 0.19 -3.93
C VAL A 55 -6.67 1.60 -4.52
N LEU A 56 -5.50 2.23 -4.64
CA LEU A 56 -5.39 3.57 -5.20
C LEU A 56 -5.94 3.68 -6.62
N LYS A 57 -5.79 2.64 -7.45
CA LYS A 57 -6.24 2.65 -8.83
C LYS A 57 -7.76 2.52 -8.98
N ASN A 58 -8.40 1.76 -8.10
CA ASN A 58 -9.82 1.43 -8.22
C ASN A 58 -10.70 2.24 -7.25
N THR A 59 -10.10 3.10 -6.42
CA THR A 59 -10.82 3.97 -5.49
C THR A 59 -10.42 5.42 -5.73
N ASN A 60 -11.36 6.36 -5.52
CA ASN A 60 -11.04 7.79 -5.47
C ASN A 60 -10.42 8.18 -4.11
N LEU A 61 -9.71 7.27 -3.44
CA LEU A 61 -9.02 7.54 -2.19
C LEU A 61 -7.72 8.30 -2.49
N GLU A 62 -7.86 9.58 -2.84
CA GLU A 62 -6.75 10.52 -3.02
C GLU A 62 -5.89 10.67 -1.74
N MET A 63 -6.37 10.17 -0.60
CA MET A 63 -5.75 10.31 0.72
C MET A 63 -5.81 9.01 1.49
N SER A 64 -4.96 8.05 1.12
CA SER A 64 -4.86 6.84 1.91
C SER A 64 -3.44 6.59 2.39
N VAL A 65 -3.34 6.34 3.69
CA VAL A 65 -2.08 6.25 4.41
C VAL A 65 -1.51 4.84 4.20
N PRO A 66 -0.31 4.68 3.60
CA PRO A 66 0.36 3.39 3.54
C PRO A 66 0.79 2.94 4.93
N SER A 67 0.92 1.63 5.16
CA SER A 67 1.62 1.16 6.36
C SER A 67 3.11 1.56 6.32
N PRO A 68 3.83 1.60 7.45
CA PRO A 68 5.25 1.99 7.47
C PRO A 68 6.12 1.16 6.50
N MET A 69 5.84 -0.14 6.35
CA MET A 69 6.60 -1.00 5.43
C MET A 69 6.25 -0.72 3.97
N VAL A 70 4.97 -0.57 3.65
CA VAL A 70 4.50 -0.20 2.30
C VAL A 70 5.04 1.17 1.91
N ASP A 71 5.08 2.11 2.85
CA ASP A 71 5.64 3.45 2.69
C ASP A 71 7.13 3.40 2.35
N LYS A 72 7.93 2.59 3.08
CA LYS A 72 9.35 2.36 2.75
C LYS A 72 9.53 1.83 1.33
N ALA A 73 8.73 0.83 0.92
CA ALA A 73 8.81 0.29 -0.43
C ALA A 73 8.38 1.30 -1.50
N TRP A 74 7.32 2.07 -1.24
CA TRP A 74 6.86 3.13 -2.13
C TRP A 74 7.94 4.21 -2.31
N HIS A 75 8.58 4.65 -1.22
CA HIS A 75 9.69 5.60 -1.25
C HIS A 75 10.84 5.10 -2.12
N GLN A 76 11.26 3.84 -1.97
CA GLN A 76 12.31 3.26 -2.83
C GLN A 76 11.89 3.21 -4.30
N HIS A 77 10.60 2.99 -4.59
CA HIS A 77 10.06 3.03 -5.94
C HIS A 77 10.17 4.45 -6.53
N ILE A 78 9.69 5.47 -5.80
CA ILE A 78 9.74 6.88 -6.21
C ILE A 78 11.17 7.35 -6.51
N LEU A 79 12.15 6.95 -5.66
CA LEU A 79 13.54 7.34 -5.83
C LEU A 79 14.15 6.86 -7.16
N ASN A 80 13.66 5.75 -7.72
CA ASN A 80 13.97 5.37 -9.10
C ASN A 80 13.02 6.08 -10.06
N THR A 81 13.18 7.40 -10.16
CA THR A 81 12.25 8.31 -10.86
C THR A 81 11.92 7.89 -12.28
N LYS A 82 12.88 7.27 -13.01
CA LYS A 82 12.65 6.75 -14.36
C LYS A 82 11.72 5.54 -14.37
N MET A 83 11.99 4.55 -13.50
CA MET A 83 11.15 3.35 -13.36
C MET A 83 9.75 3.77 -12.89
N TYR A 84 9.68 4.62 -11.88
CA TYR A 84 8.44 5.09 -11.30
C TYR A 84 7.57 5.92 -12.26
N ASN A 85 8.18 6.75 -13.11
CA ASN A 85 7.44 7.49 -14.14
C ASN A 85 6.81 6.55 -15.18
N ILE A 86 7.53 5.50 -15.59
CA ILE A 86 6.99 4.49 -16.51
C ILE A 86 5.81 3.78 -15.86
N PHE A 87 5.99 3.31 -14.62
CA PHE A 87 4.94 2.68 -13.83
C PHE A 87 3.70 3.58 -13.67
N SER A 88 3.88 4.82 -13.25
CA SER A 88 2.79 5.78 -13.00
C SER A 88 1.96 6.02 -14.27
N ARG A 89 2.64 6.19 -15.41
CA ARG A 89 1.97 6.39 -16.70
C ARG A 89 1.20 5.15 -17.15
N GLN A 90 1.74 3.97 -16.92
CA GLN A 90 1.13 2.70 -17.31
C GLN A 90 -0.11 2.36 -16.47
N HIS A 91 -0.05 2.56 -15.15
CA HIS A 91 -1.11 2.10 -14.26
C HIS A 91 -2.14 3.18 -13.92
N PHE A 92 -1.73 4.45 -13.89
CA PHE A 92 -2.56 5.57 -13.43
C PHE A 92 -2.79 6.64 -14.50
N GLY A 93 -2.08 6.59 -15.63
CA GLY A 93 -2.16 7.64 -16.66
C GLY A 93 -1.55 8.99 -16.23
N LEU A 94 -0.81 9.02 -15.13
CA LEU A 94 -0.19 10.21 -14.53
C LEU A 94 1.33 10.20 -14.72
N GLU A 95 1.98 11.36 -14.70
CA GLU A 95 3.44 11.42 -14.76
C GLU A 95 4.10 10.96 -13.46
N ILE A 96 3.54 11.32 -12.31
CA ILE A 96 3.99 10.91 -10.99
C ILE A 96 2.74 10.75 -10.12
N LEU A 97 2.54 9.57 -9.55
CA LEU A 97 1.61 9.38 -8.45
C LEU A 97 2.31 9.85 -7.16
N HIS A 98 1.71 10.78 -6.43
CA HIS A 98 2.31 11.33 -5.22
C HIS A 98 1.19 11.53 -4.18
N HIS A 99 1.36 11.02 -2.96
CA HIS A 99 0.49 11.42 -1.86
C HIS A 99 0.94 12.77 -1.32
N LEU A 100 0.04 13.53 -0.68
CA LEU A 100 0.45 14.75 0.03
C LEU A 100 1.34 14.34 1.23
N PRO A 101 2.52 14.97 1.43
CA PRO A 101 3.35 14.65 2.58
C PRO A 101 2.61 15.01 3.85
N PHE A 102 2.39 14.02 4.73
CA PHE A 102 1.91 14.26 6.07
C PHE A 102 3.09 14.77 6.92
N TRP A 103 3.06 16.04 7.29
CA TRP A 103 4.05 16.62 8.21
C TRP A 103 3.63 16.26 9.65
N SER A 104 4.14 15.17 10.22
CA SER A 104 4.06 14.92 11.67
C SER A 104 5.16 15.69 12.41
N GLY A 105 5.02 17.01 12.43
CA GLY A 105 5.97 17.92 13.10
C GLY A 105 5.97 17.85 14.62
N ASN A 106 5.45 16.79 15.23
CA ASN A 106 5.36 16.67 16.67
C ASN A 106 5.59 15.21 17.07
N THR A 107 6.66 14.97 17.82
CA THR A 107 6.97 13.70 18.50
C THR A 107 6.05 13.49 19.70
N GLY A 108 4.75 13.71 19.52
CA GLY A 108 3.70 13.39 20.49
C GLY A 108 3.10 12.05 20.09
N ASN A 109 3.12 11.10 21.02
CA ASN A 109 2.45 9.78 21.02
C ASN A 109 1.84 9.28 19.70
N MET A 110 2.22 8.06 19.31
CA MET A 110 1.69 7.31 18.15
C MET A 110 0.15 7.20 18.05
N GLU A 111 -0.59 7.56 19.09
CA GLU A 111 -2.04 7.74 19.07
C GLU A 111 -2.49 8.90 18.14
N ASP A 112 -1.60 9.84 17.81
CA ASP A 112 -1.88 11.00 16.95
C ASP A 112 -1.56 10.77 15.45
N ILE A 113 -1.01 9.61 15.05
CA ILE A 113 -0.92 9.17 13.63
C ILE A 113 -2.30 8.73 13.10
N TRP A 114 -3.27 8.61 14.00
CA TRP A 114 -4.68 8.34 13.73
C TRP A 114 -5.44 9.67 13.69
N GLY A 115 -5.70 10.25 12.51
CA GLY A 115 -6.62 11.39 12.42
C GLY A 115 -8.01 10.97 12.93
N VAL A 116 -8.70 11.63 13.87
CA VAL A 116 -8.86 13.07 14.09
C VAL A 116 -9.13 13.78 12.77
N ASP A 117 -10.37 14.24 12.60
CA ASP A 117 -10.89 15.00 11.45
C ASP A 117 -11.26 14.22 10.15
N GLY A 118 -11.71 12.96 10.25
CA GLY A 118 -12.46 12.30 9.15
C GLY A 118 -11.62 11.72 8.01
N GLU A 119 -10.31 11.62 8.21
CA GLU A 119 -9.38 10.97 7.28
C GLU A 119 -9.31 9.44 7.47
N PRO A 120 -9.02 8.65 6.42
CA PRO A 120 -8.94 7.18 6.52
C PRO A 120 -7.77 6.71 7.38
N SER A 121 -8.03 5.81 8.32
CA SER A 121 -7.00 5.18 9.17
C SER A 121 -6.30 4.00 8.48
N LEU A 122 -5.18 3.52 9.04
CA LEU A 122 -4.53 2.27 8.60
C LEU A 122 -5.48 1.07 8.64
N LEU A 123 -6.39 1.04 9.63
CA LEU A 123 -7.41 0.01 9.73
C LEU A 123 -8.43 0.11 8.58
N ASP A 124 -8.78 1.32 8.17
CA ASP A 124 -9.67 1.53 7.01
C ASP A 124 -9.01 1.07 5.71
N MET A 125 -7.70 1.32 5.55
CA MET A 125 -6.94 0.81 4.41
C MET A 125 -6.85 -0.72 4.42
N TYR A 126 -6.46 -1.32 5.54
CA TYR A 126 -6.43 -2.78 5.69
C TYR A 126 -7.81 -3.40 5.37
N ASN A 127 -8.88 -2.80 5.89
CA ASN A 127 -10.24 -3.25 5.60
C ASN A 127 -10.62 -3.04 4.14
N ALA A 128 -10.20 -1.95 3.49
CA ALA A 128 -10.42 -1.74 2.06
C ALA A 128 -9.75 -2.85 1.23
N ILE A 129 -8.50 -3.20 1.54
CA ILE A 129 -7.76 -4.28 0.87
C ILE A 129 -8.49 -5.62 1.06
N VAL A 130 -8.86 -5.97 2.29
CA VAL A 130 -9.51 -7.26 2.59
C VAL A 130 -10.94 -7.33 2.02
N VAL A 131 -11.75 -6.28 2.20
CA VAL A 131 -13.18 -6.28 1.89
C VAL A 131 -13.46 -5.91 0.43
N MET A 132 -12.76 -4.93 -0.14
CA MET A 132 -13.05 -4.47 -1.51
C MET A 132 -12.39 -5.35 -2.56
N PHE A 133 -11.23 -5.95 -2.26
CA PHE A 133 -10.47 -6.73 -3.23
C PHE A 133 -10.46 -8.23 -2.95
N GLY A 134 -11.00 -8.68 -1.81
CA GLY A 134 -11.06 -10.10 -1.48
C GLY A 134 -9.69 -10.76 -1.35
N PHE A 135 -8.64 -9.97 -1.05
CA PHE A 135 -7.33 -10.52 -0.75
C PHE A 135 -7.42 -11.26 0.60
N GLU A 136 -7.66 -12.58 0.56
CA GLU A 136 -7.77 -13.40 1.79
C GLU A 136 -6.42 -13.57 2.51
N ASN A 137 -5.32 -13.23 1.84
CA ASN A 137 -3.94 -13.44 2.30
C ASN A 137 -3.17 -12.14 2.56
N VAL A 138 -3.84 -11.05 2.95
CA VAL A 138 -3.16 -9.81 3.36
C VAL A 138 -2.25 -10.08 4.55
N ASN A 139 -0.98 -9.70 4.42
CA ASN A 139 0.00 -9.88 5.47
C ASN A 139 -0.23 -8.86 6.60
N LYS A 140 -0.91 -9.31 7.66
CA LYS A 140 -1.20 -8.51 8.84
C LYS A 140 0.04 -7.89 9.49
N THR A 141 1.20 -8.54 9.42
CA THR A 141 2.44 -8.01 10.00
C THR A 141 2.90 -6.76 9.25
N VAL A 142 2.79 -6.76 7.92
CA VAL A 142 3.16 -5.61 7.08
C VAL A 142 2.25 -4.40 7.35
N TRP A 143 0.98 -4.64 7.72
CA TRP A 143 -0.02 -3.58 7.90
C TRP A 143 -0.23 -3.12 9.34
N LEU A 144 -0.04 -4.00 10.33
CA LEU A 144 -0.51 -3.81 11.70
C LEU A 144 0.59 -3.85 12.77
N MET A 145 1.84 -4.18 12.43
CA MET A 145 2.95 -4.09 13.40
C MET A 145 3.59 -2.70 13.40
N ASP A 146 3.80 -2.18 14.61
CA ASP A 146 4.54 -0.97 14.94
C ASP A 146 6.04 -1.13 14.63
N GLU A 147 6.72 -0.04 14.23
CA GLU A 147 8.18 0.00 14.08
C GLU A 147 8.93 -0.51 15.33
N ASP A 148 8.39 -0.26 16.54
CA ASP A 148 8.97 -0.74 17.81
C ASP A 148 8.88 -2.26 18.00
N ASP A 149 7.88 -2.92 17.41
CA ASP A 149 7.79 -4.38 17.41
C ASP A 149 8.68 -4.99 16.31
N LEU A 150 8.88 -4.29 15.20
CA LEU A 150 9.80 -4.71 14.12
C LEU A 150 11.28 -4.70 14.57
N ASN A 151 11.70 -3.69 15.34
CA ASN A 151 13.06 -3.60 15.88
C ASN A 151 13.41 -4.71 16.89
N ARG A 152 12.44 -5.54 17.29
CA ARG A 152 12.68 -6.72 18.15
C ARG A 152 12.98 -7.99 17.36
N PHE A 153 12.77 -7.99 16.05
CA PHE A 153 12.97 -9.16 15.17
C PHE A 153 14.08 -8.97 14.11
N LEU A 154 14.69 -7.78 14.03
CA LEU A 154 15.94 -7.50 13.32
C LEU A 154 17.14 -7.62 14.27
#